data_AF-A0A4Q5X3J6-F1
#
_entry.id   AF-A0A4Q5X3J6-F1
#
_cell.length_a   1.000
_cell.length_b   1.000
_cell.length_c   1.000
_cell.angle_alpha   90.00
_cell.angle_beta   90.00
_cell.angle_gamma   90.00
#
_symmetry.space_group_name_H-M   'P 1'
#
loop_
_entity.id
_entity.type
_entity.pdbx_description
1 polymer ?
#
loop_
_entity_poly.entity_id
_entity_poly.type
_entity_poly.pdbx_seq_one_letter_code
_entity_poly.pdbx_strand_id
1 'polypeptide(L)'
;MAVLGTALGIAACGGNPFGSGDETPPPPEASAGDAGSESGEAGAGVGASSSGGSNGGAGDENGGSTPPTSGGSSSGAGVGGAGSDSGGNDSGEGGEPPVVVEPVFTMSKLVDDMEDGNATLLSSNGDWFVFKDKTAGTIVPPKEMPFTMSALVPARGASTKGAAVTVSGFTGWGAAFGFDFSYAMGVRRPNDLGPALAVRFWAKASKATTVRLQLPNADTDAVGGKCTTTGEEACGAHWTKAFKVETAWKETTVQFAELAQDLPGRHVPTFDKQHVYSLFFIIGPNQSVTVEVDDVALVH
;
A
#
# COMPACT_ATOMS: atom_id res chain seq x y z
N MET A 1 0.54 -38.04 8.28
CA MET A 1 -0.04 -36.78 7.80
C MET A 1 0.98 -35.69 8.09
N ALA A 2 1.86 -35.39 7.14
CA ALA A 2 2.95 -34.44 7.32
C ALA A 2 2.49 -33.08 6.79
N VAL A 3 2.41 -32.09 7.68
CA VAL A 3 2.10 -30.70 7.33
C VAL A 3 3.39 -30.08 6.81
N LEU A 4 3.53 -29.94 5.49
CA LEU A 4 4.55 -29.10 4.88
C LEU A 4 4.18 -27.64 5.11
N GLY A 5 4.88 -26.99 6.03
CA GLY A 5 4.86 -25.53 6.18
C GLY A 5 5.72 -24.90 5.09
N THR A 6 5.08 -24.37 4.05
CA THR A 6 5.77 -23.59 3.01
C THR A 6 6.05 -22.20 3.57
N ALA A 7 7.30 -21.95 3.97
CA ALA A 7 7.79 -20.63 4.28
C ALA A 7 7.81 -19.79 3.00
N LEU A 8 6.90 -18.82 2.90
CA LEU A 8 6.88 -17.84 1.82
C LEU A 8 8.08 -16.90 2.05
N GLY A 9 9.08 -16.96 1.16
CA GLY A 9 10.20 -16.03 1.18
C GLY A 9 9.71 -14.61 0.91
N ILE A 10 9.67 -13.78 1.94
CA ILE A 10 9.32 -12.36 1.85
C ILE A 10 10.52 -11.65 1.23
N ALA A 11 10.46 -11.35 -0.06
CA ALA A 11 11.39 -10.43 -0.69
C ALA A 11 11.22 -9.05 -0.04
N ALA A 12 12.26 -8.57 0.63
CA ALA A 12 12.28 -7.24 1.23
C ALA A 12 11.95 -6.19 0.16
N CYS A 13 10.92 -5.37 0.44
CA CYS A 13 10.52 -4.21 -0.35
C CYS A 13 11.57 -3.08 -0.24
N GLY A 14 12.83 -3.35 -0.56
CA GLY A 14 13.94 -2.40 -0.44
C GLY A 14 14.11 -1.45 -1.62
N GLY A 15 13.16 -1.42 -2.56
CA GLY A 15 13.19 -0.53 -3.71
C GLY A 15 11.99 0.39 -3.69
N ASN A 16 12.16 1.59 -3.15
CA ASN A 16 11.20 2.68 -3.28
C ASN A 16 10.85 2.83 -4.79
N PRO A 17 9.63 2.48 -5.25
CA PRO A 17 9.29 2.60 -6.67
C PRO A 17 9.09 4.05 -7.09
N PHE A 18 9.02 4.96 -6.12
CA PHE A 18 9.05 6.41 -6.31
C PHE A 18 10.49 6.90 -6.29
N GLY A 19 11.25 6.53 -7.32
CA GLY A 19 12.35 7.38 -7.75
C GLY A 19 11.72 8.70 -8.20
N SER A 20 12.21 9.81 -7.69
CA SER A 20 11.88 11.16 -8.14
C SER A 20 12.19 11.26 -9.64
N GLY A 21 11.22 10.91 -10.47
CA GLY A 21 11.25 11.20 -11.88
C GLY A 21 11.19 12.71 -12.02
N ASP A 22 12.34 13.32 -12.26
CA ASP A 22 12.46 14.65 -12.83
C ASP A 22 11.90 14.59 -14.27
N GLU A 23 10.58 14.46 -14.40
CA GLU A 23 9.89 14.62 -15.66
C GLU A 23 9.62 16.10 -15.84
N THR A 24 10.60 16.79 -16.44
CA THR A 24 10.32 18.06 -17.11
C THR A 24 9.17 17.83 -18.10
N PRO A 25 8.08 18.62 -18.04
CA PRO A 25 6.99 18.47 -18.99
C PRO A 25 7.49 18.64 -20.42
N PRO A 26 6.98 17.87 -21.39
CA PRO A 26 7.33 18.08 -22.79
C PRO A 26 6.97 19.51 -23.21
N PRO A 27 7.81 20.16 -24.04
CA PRO A 27 7.48 21.48 -24.58
C PRO A 27 6.17 21.40 -25.38
N PRO A 28 5.34 22.45 -25.36
CA PRO A 28 4.11 22.47 -26.14
C PRO A 28 4.41 22.29 -27.63
N GLU A 29 3.75 21.31 -28.26
CA GLU A 29 3.78 21.13 -29.70
C GLU A 29 3.26 22.40 -30.38
N ALA A 30 4.14 23.06 -31.13
CA ALA A 30 3.82 24.22 -31.93
C ALA A 30 2.88 23.79 -33.08
N SER A 31 1.64 24.28 -33.00
CA SER A 31 0.68 24.25 -34.11
C SER A 31 1.27 24.97 -35.32
N ALA A 32 1.33 24.27 -36.45
CA ALA A 32 1.67 24.85 -37.74
C ALA A 32 0.57 25.82 -38.18
N GLY A 33 0.87 27.12 -38.12
CA GLY A 33 -0.01 28.20 -38.55
C GLY A 33 0.77 29.31 -39.25
N ASP A 34 0.72 29.25 -40.57
CA ASP A 34 0.65 30.34 -41.55
C ASP A 34 1.73 31.44 -41.62
N ALA A 35 2.08 31.77 -42.87
CA ALA A 35 3.15 32.67 -43.26
C ALA A 35 2.76 34.15 -43.12
N GLY A 36 3.64 34.94 -42.51
CA GLY A 36 3.50 36.39 -42.44
C GLY A 36 4.83 37.08 -42.15
N SER A 37 5.44 37.59 -43.22
CA SER A 37 6.60 38.48 -43.25
C SER A 37 6.43 39.72 -42.35
N GLU A 38 7.45 40.12 -41.58
CA GLU A 38 8.10 41.45 -41.68
C GLU A 38 9.25 41.62 -40.66
N SER A 39 10.20 42.44 -41.10
CA SER A 39 11.51 42.82 -40.57
C SER A 39 11.51 43.58 -39.23
N GLY A 40 12.59 43.45 -38.46
CA GLY A 40 12.94 44.42 -37.40
C GLY A 40 14.24 44.11 -36.67
N GLU A 41 15.16 45.08 -36.66
CA GLU A 41 16.56 45.03 -36.24
C GLU A 41 16.83 45.04 -34.70
N ALA A 42 18.06 44.58 -34.39
CA ALA A 42 19.01 45.06 -33.38
C ALA A 42 18.70 44.99 -31.86
N GLY A 43 19.64 44.35 -31.13
CA GLY A 43 19.81 44.53 -29.69
C GLY A 43 20.99 43.74 -29.12
N ALA A 44 22.14 44.41 -28.99
CA ALA A 44 23.35 43.89 -28.36
C ALA A 44 23.20 43.68 -26.84
N GLY A 45 23.89 42.68 -26.28
CA GLY A 45 23.96 42.47 -24.82
C GLY A 45 25.10 41.56 -24.42
N VAL A 46 26.08 42.14 -23.74
CA VAL A 46 27.39 41.61 -23.30
C VAL A 46 27.28 41.03 -21.89
N GLY A 47 28.12 40.05 -21.52
CA GLY A 47 28.44 39.69 -20.12
C GLY A 47 28.57 38.17 -19.90
N ALA A 48 29.76 37.57 -19.85
CA ALA A 48 30.79 37.57 -18.79
C ALA A 48 30.61 36.44 -17.75
N SER A 49 31.64 35.56 -17.70
CA SER A 49 32.25 34.89 -16.53
C SER A 49 31.36 34.15 -15.52
N SER A 50 31.64 32.90 -15.13
CA SER A 50 32.72 32.51 -14.20
C SER A 50 32.48 31.04 -13.79
N SER A 51 33.43 30.12 -13.99
CA SER A 51 34.32 29.47 -12.99
C SER A 51 33.66 28.68 -11.84
N GLY A 52 34.03 27.40 -11.74
CA GLY A 52 33.92 26.54 -10.54
C GLY A 52 33.58 25.09 -10.93
N GLY A 53 34.45 24.07 -10.92
CA GLY A 53 35.66 23.85 -10.14
C GLY A 53 35.32 23.00 -8.91
N SER A 54 35.39 21.66 -9.02
CA SER A 54 35.41 20.76 -7.87
C SER A 54 36.30 19.54 -8.17
N ASN A 55 37.52 19.61 -7.64
CA ASN A 55 38.35 18.47 -7.23
C ASN A 55 37.51 17.62 -6.24
N GLY A 56 37.59 16.29 -6.20
CA GLY A 56 38.79 15.47 -6.04
C GLY A 56 38.76 14.91 -4.60
N GLY A 57 38.78 13.58 -4.45
CA GLY A 57 38.79 12.95 -3.13
C GLY A 57 38.58 11.43 -3.18
N ALA A 58 39.56 10.71 -3.74
CA ALA A 58 39.77 9.29 -3.47
C ALA A 58 40.99 9.15 -2.56
N GLY A 59 40.94 8.23 -1.60
CA GLY A 59 42.07 7.90 -0.74
C GLY A 59 41.67 7.11 0.50
N ASP A 60 41.82 5.80 0.41
CA ASP A 60 41.84 4.82 1.50
C ASP A 60 42.85 5.17 2.61
N GLU A 61 42.64 4.67 3.83
CA GLU A 61 43.57 3.76 4.54
C GLU A 61 43.10 3.41 5.96
N ASN A 62 42.79 2.12 6.13
CA ASN A 62 43.29 1.17 7.13
C ASN A 62 43.63 1.59 8.58
N GLY A 63 43.12 0.79 9.54
CA GLY A 63 43.87 0.42 10.75
C GLY A 63 43.08 0.46 12.07
N GLY A 64 43.05 -0.66 12.80
CA GLY A 64 42.88 -0.60 14.27
C GLY A 64 42.11 -1.75 14.93
N SER A 65 42.81 -2.82 15.25
CA SER A 65 42.38 -3.93 16.12
C SER A 65 42.03 -3.51 17.55
N THR A 66 41.10 -4.24 18.21
CA THR A 66 41.26 -4.89 19.53
C THR A 66 39.93 -5.52 20.01
N PRO A 67 39.95 -6.73 20.59
CA PRO A 67 38.87 -7.23 21.46
C PRO A 67 39.33 -7.36 22.92
N PRO A 68 38.43 -7.12 23.90
CA PRO A 68 38.46 -7.84 25.17
C PRO A 68 37.09 -8.45 25.50
N THR A 69 36.97 -9.78 25.65
CA THR A 69 37.05 -10.59 26.90
C THR A 69 36.01 -10.32 27.99
N SER A 70 35.43 -11.45 28.46
CA SER A 70 34.81 -11.72 29.78
C SER A 70 33.50 -10.99 30.11
N GLY A 71 32.50 -11.58 30.77
CA GLY A 71 32.31 -12.84 31.47
C GLY A 71 30.99 -12.71 32.26
N GLY A 72 30.24 -13.78 32.48
CA GLY A 72 28.98 -13.69 33.23
C GLY A 72 28.18 -14.99 33.28
N SER A 73 28.65 -15.94 34.09
CA SER A 73 27.85 -17.06 34.56
C SER A 73 26.80 -16.57 35.56
N SER A 74 25.56 -17.04 35.45
CA SER A 74 24.77 -17.37 36.64
C SER A 74 23.78 -18.49 36.33
N SER A 75 24.11 -19.64 36.89
CA SER A 75 23.28 -20.80 37.14
C SER A 75 22.14 -20.47 38.10
N GLY A 76 20.91 -20.83 37.75
CA GLY A 76 19.76 -20.80 38.64
C GLY A 76 18.93 -22.08 38.48
N ALA A 77 19.37 -23.15 39.15
CA ALA A 77 18.61 -24.38 39.31
C ALA A 77 17.51 -24.16 40.36
N GLY A 78 16.25 -24.29 39.94
CA GLY A 78 15.08 -24.33 40.82
C GLY A 78 14.42 -25.70 40.75
N VAL A 79 14.68 -26.50 41.79
CA VAL A 79 14.17 -27.86 42.00
C VAL A 79 12.89 -27.79 42.82
N GLY A 80 11.93 -28.67 42.54
CA GLY A 80 11.02 -29.21 43.56
C GLY A 80 9.61 -28.62 43.59
N GLY A 81 8.63 -29.50 43.39
CA GLY A 81 7.21 -29.18 43.61
C GLY A 81 6.27 -30.27 43.12
N ALA A 82 6.46 -31.51 43.59
CA ALA A 82 5.46 -32.55 43.44
C ALA A 82 4.32 -32.28 44.45
N GLY A 83 3.15 -31.91 43.94
CA GLY A 83 1.90 -31.84 44.69
C GLY A 83 0.84 -32.66 43.97
N SER A 84 0.59 -33.87 44.48
CA SER A 84 -0.66 -34.57 44.24
C SER A 84 -1.78 -33.81 44.92
N ASP A 85 -2.85 -33.52 44.20
CA ASP A 85 -4.16 -33.43 44.82
C ASP A 85 -5.23 -34.00 43.88
N SER A 86 -6.08 -34.79 44.53
CA SER A 86 -7.10 -35.65 43.97
C SER A 86 -8.44 -34.92 43.87
N GLY A 87 -9.24 -35.34 42.89
CA GLY A 87 -10.69 -35.47 43.07
C GLY A 87 -11.52 -34.22 42.85
N GLY A 88 -12.19 -34.16 41.70
CA GLY A 88 -13.28 -33.24 41.43
C GLY A 88 -13.84 -33.45 40.02
N ASN A 89 -14.64 -34.51 39.84
CA ASN A 89 -15.49 -34.65 38.65
C ASN A 89 -16.64 -33.66 38.76
N ASP A 90 -16.39 -32.39 38.43
CA ASP A 90 -17.46 -31.44 38.20
C ASP A 90 -17.86 -31.55 36.72
N SER A 91 -19.00 -32.18 36.49
CA SER A 91 -19.63 -32.30 35.17
C SER A 91 -20.30 -30.96 34.86
N GLY A 92 -19.47 -29.93 34.66
CA GLY A 92 -19.91 -28.59 34.33
C GLY A 92 -20.71 -28.62 33.04
N GLU A 93 -22.00 -28.31 33.14
CA GLU A 93 -22.90 -28.06 32.03
C GLU A 93 -22.20 -27.09 31.08
N GLY A 94 -21.92 -27.57 29.87
CA GLY A 94 -21.20 -26.81 28.85
C GLY A 94 -21.95 -25.53 28.53
N GLY A 95 -21.50 -24.43 29.14
CA GLY A 95 -22.02 -23.10 28.87
C GLY A 95 -22.02 -22.86 27.38
N GLU A 96 -23.17 -22.44 26.86
CA GLU A 96 -23.32 -22.09 25.45
C GLU A 96 -22.22 -21.09 25.08
N PRO A 97 -21.44 -21.34 24.00
CA PRO A 97 -20.36 -20.46 23.63
C PRO A 97 -20.91 -19.04 23.48
N PRO A 98 -20.19 -18.02 23.99
CA PRO A 98 -20.66 -16.65 23.93
C PRO A 98 -21.00 -16.28 22.49
N VAL A 99 -22.21 -15.77 22.27
CA VAL A 99 -22.64 -15.26 20.97
C VAL A 99 -21.72 -14.08 20.61
N VAL A 100 -20.89 -14.27 19.59
CA VAL A 100 -20.08 -13.18 19.04
C VAL A 100 -21.02 -12.25 18.29
N VAL A 101 -21.37 -11.14 18.92
CA VAL A 101 -22.13 -10.08 18.27
C VAL A 101 -21.17 -9.30 17.38
N GLU A 102 -21.33 -9.44 16.07
CA GLU A 102 -20.57 -8.65 15.09
C GLU A 102 -20.84 -7.15 15.32
N PRO A 103 -19.81 -6.30 15.35
CA PRO A 103 -20.00 -4.87 15.49
C PRO A 103 -20.85 -4.32 14.33
N VAL A 104 -21.85 -3.52 14.68
CA VAL A 104 -22.71 -2.85 13.70
C VAL A 104 -22.04 -1.55 13.28
N PHE A 105 -21.59 -1.48 12.02
CA PHE A 105 -20.95 -0.29 11.46
C PHE A 105 -21.92 0.57 10.66
N THR A 106 -21.86 1.88 10.90
CA THR A 106 -22.61 2.89 10.15
C THR A 106 -21.71 3.64 9.17
N MET A 107 -22.23 3.91 7.97
CA MET A 107 -21.46 4.62 6.93
C MET A 107 -21.21 6.06 7.36
N SER A 108 -19.94 6.45 7.47
CA SER A 108 -19.56 7.85 7.71
C SER A 108 -19.32 8.60 6.41
N LYS A 109 -18.71 7.95 5.42
CA LYS A 109 -18.38 8.57 4.13
C LYS A 109 -18.32 7.50 3.04
N LEU A 110 -19.07 7.69 1.95
CA LEU A 110 -18.84 6.98 0.71
C LEU A 110 -17.62 7.59 0.03
N VAL A 111 -16.58 6.79 -0.21
CA VAL A 111 -15.35 7.24 -0.89
C VAL A 111 -15.58 7.21 -2.39
N ASP A 112 -16.10 6.08 -2.88
CA ASP A 112 -16.39 5.88 -4.30
C ASP A 112 -17.40 4.72 -4.48
N ASP A 113 -18.38 4.90 -5.37
CA ASP A 113 -19.34 3.88 -5.82
C ASP A 113 -19.09 3.41 -7.27
N MET A 114 -18.08 3.96 -7.95
CA MET A 114 -17.63 3.59 -9.29
C MET A 114 -18.66 3.84 -10.42
N GLU A 115 -19.85 4.35 -10.11
CA GLU A 115 -20.96 4.43 -11.07
C GLU A 115 -20.78 5.53 -12.12
N ASP A 116 -19.91 6.51 -11.84
CA ASP A 116 -19.58 7.59 -12.79
C ASP A 116 -18.64 7.15 -13.93
N GLY A 117 -18.06 5.95 -13.82
CA GLY A 117 -17.27 5.32 -14.86
C GLY A 117 -15.85 5.88 -15.06
N ASN A 118 -15.39 6.82 -14.21
CA ASN A 118 -14.08 7.45 -14.36
C ASN A 118 -13.12 7.02 -13.23
N ALA A 119 -11.92 7.61 -13.18
CA ALA A 119 -10.91 7.28 -12.18
C ALA A 119 -11.03 8.10 -10.90
N THR A 120 -11.77 9.20 -10.90
CA THR A 120 -11.76 10.18 -9.82
C THR A 120 -12.69 9.76 -8.69
N LEU A 121 -12.28 9.98 -7.45
CA LEU A 121 -13.09 9.70 -6.27
C LEU A 121 -14.28 10.68 -6.18
N LEU A 122 -15.43 10.21 -5.70
CA LEU A 122 -16.67 10.99 -5.64
C LEU A 122 -16.56 12.34 -4.89
N SER A 123 -15.73 12.41 -3.85
CA SER A 123 -15.67 13.55 -2.92
C SER A 123 -14.30 14.20 -2.80
N SER A 124 -13.40 13.95 -3.74
CA SER A 124 -12.03 14.48 -3.73
C SER A 124 -11.44 14.47 -5.13
N ASN A 125 -10.32 15.16 -5.32
CA ASN A 125 -9.56 15.10 -6.57
C ASN A 125 -8.53 13.96 -6.61
N GLY A 126 -8.70 12.95 -5.74
CA GLY A 126 -7.90 11.73 -5.77
C GLY A 126 -8.38 10.83 -6.90
N ASP A 127 -7.49 9.97 -7.40
CA ASP A 127 -7.78 9.11 -8.55
C ASP A 127 -7.36 7.66 -8.31
N TRP A 128 -8.06 6.74 -8.94
CA TRP A 128 -7.72 5.33 -9.04
C TRP A 128 -6.55 5.13 -9.99
N PHE A 129 -5.69 4.19 -9.63
CA PHE A 129 -4.54 3.81 -10.42
C PHE A 129 -4.16 2.34 -10.19
N VAL A 130 -3.26 1.87 -11.03
CA VAL A 130 -2.60 0.57 -10.85
C VAL A 130 -1.09 0.74 -10.75
N PHE A 131 -0.45 -0.17 -10.05
CA PHE A 131 1.00 -0.29 -10.03
C PHE A 131 1.41 -1.74 -9.82
N LYS A 132 2.64 -2.06 -10.20
CA LYS A 132 3.15 -3.43 -10.23
C LYS A 132 4.61 -3.45 -9.88
N ASP A 133 5.11 -4.62 -9.50
CA ASP A 133 6.53 -4.81 -9.32
C ASP A 133 7.31 -4.75 -10.65
N LYS A 134 8.63 -4.87 -10.55
CA LYS A 134 9.55 -4.81 -11.70
C LYS A 134 9.66 -6.13 -12.47
N THR A 135 8.96 -7.18 -12.04
CA THR A 135 9.04 -8.49 -12.68
C THR A 135 8.16 -8.55 -13.94
N ALA A 136 8.44 -9.55 -14.79
CA ALA A 136 7.60 -9.81 -15.95
C ALA A 136 6.19 -10.23 -15.51
N GLY A 137 5.18 -9.76 -16.22
CA GLY A 137 3.77 -10.02 -15.91
C GLY A 137 2.87 -8.98 -16.56
N THR A 138 1.56 -9.18 -16.46
CA THR A 138 0.55 -8.30 -17.04
C THR A 138 -0.41 -7.80 -15.96
N ILE A 139 -0.83 -6.54 -16.12
CA ILE A 139 -1.91 -5.92 -15.36
C ILE A 139 -2.82 -5.20 -16.35
N VAL A 140 -4.13 -5.36 -16.18
CA VAL A 140 -5.16 -4.71 -17.00
C VAL A 140 -6.16 -4.04 -16.05
N PRO A 141 -6.41 -2.71 -16.15
CA PRO A 141 -5.78 -1.79 -17.11
C PRO A 141 -4.27 -1.65 -16.90
N PRO A 142 -3.49 -1.31 -17.94
CA PRO A 142 -2.05 -1.08 -17.80
C PRO A 142 -1.78 0.25 -17.07
N LYS A 143 -0.67 0.32 -16.33
CA LYS A 143 -0.26 1.47 -15.50
C LYS A 143 -0.25 2.82 -16.23
N GLU A 144 0.12 2.82 -17.50
CA GLU A 144 0.29 4.03 -18.32
C GLU A 144 -1.03 4.52 -18.94
N MET A 145 -2.14 3.83 -18.69
CA MET A 145 -3.46 4.21 -19.16
C MET A 145 -4.32 4.72 -18.01
N PRO A 146 -5.22 5.69 -18.28
CA PRO A 146 -6.22 6.10 -17.29
C PRO A 146 -6.98 4.90 -16.76
N PHE A 147 -7.15 4.83 -15.43
CA PHE A 147 -8.02 3.84 -14.83
C PHE A 147 -9.47 4.12 -15.24
N THR A 148 -10.23 3.08 -15.55
CA THR A 148 -11.67 3.21 -15.88
C THR A 148 -12.44 2.11 -15.19
N MET A 149 -13.64 2.43 -14.71
CA MET A 149 -14.48 1.45 -14.02
C MET A 149 -15.05 0.46 -15.03
N SER A 150 -14.95 -0.83 -14.69
CA SER A 150 -15.44 -1.92 -15.54
C SER A 150 -16.91 -2.18 -15.28
N ALA A 151 -17.65 -2.56 -16.31
CA ALA A 151 -19.04 -2.97 -16.15
C ALA A 151 -19.13 -4.27 -15.33
N LEU A 152 -20.04 -4.32 -14.36
CA LEU A 152 -20.34 -5.52 -13.60
C LEU A 152 -21.31 -6.41 -14.37
N VAL A 153 -20.89 -7.64 -14.64
CA VAL A 153 -21.71 -8.63 -15.35
C VAL A 153 -21.79 -9.94 -14.53
N PRO A 154 -22.96 -10.25 -13.91
CA PRO A 154 -24.12 -9.38 -13.77
C PRO A 154 -23.86 -8.20 -12.81
N ALA A 155 -24.73 -7.19 -12.87
CA ALA A 155 -24.77 -6.08 -11.92
C ALA A 155 -24.92 -6.59 -10.47
N ARG A 156 -24.36 -5.86 -9.50
CA ARG A 156 -24.52 -6.13 -8.07
C ARG A 156 -25.66 -5.28 -7.52
N GLY A 157 -26.89 -5.79 -7.61
CA GLY A 157 -28.07 -5.03 -7.21
C GLY A 157 -28.26 -3.80 -8.10
N ALA A 158 -28.11 -2.61 -7.52
CA ALA A 158 -28.17 -1.35 -8.25
C ALA A 158 -26.82 -0.89 -8.83
N SER A 159 -25.70 -1.44 -8.34
CA SER A 159 -24.36 -1.11 -8.86
C SER A 159 -24.11 -1.85 -10.18
N THR A 160 -23.68 -1.09 -11.18
CA THR A 160 -23.42 -1.55 -12.54
C THR A 160 -21.95 -1.46 -12.93
N LYS A 161 -21.11 -0.85 -12.09
CA LYS A 161 -19.68 -0.66 -12.34
C LYS A 161 -18.85 -1.00 -11.10
N GLY A 162 -17.57 -1.29 -11.32
CA GLY A 162 -16.62 -1.53 -10.25
C GLY A 162 -15.18 -1.34 -10.70
N ALA A 163 -14.29 -1.15 -9.73
CA ALA A 163 -12.86 -1.10 -9.97
C ALA A 163 -12.34 -2.53 -10.17
N ALA A 164 -11.90 -2.83 -11.39
CA ALA A 164 -11.46 -4.17 -11.77
C ALA A 164 -10.01 -4.16 -12.26
N VAL A 165 -9.23 -5.14 -11.79
CA VAL A 165 -7.91 -5.43 -12.38
C VAL A 165 -7.75 -6.91 -12.63
N THR A 166 -7.19 -7.23 -13.79
CA THR A 166 -6.70 -8.58 -14.12
C THR A 166 -5.19 -8.60 -14.05
N VAL A 167 -4.63 -9.50 -13.24
CA VAL A 167 -3.18 -9.66 -13.07
C VAL A 167 -2.73 -11.06 -13.50
N SER A 168 -1.50 -11.17 -14.01
CA SER A 168 -0.88 -12.46 -14.30
C SER A 168 0.66 -12.40 -14.29
N GLY A 169 1.32 -13.43 -13.76
CA GLY A 169 2.73 -13.72 -14.04
C GLY A 169 3.80 -13.02 -13.19
N PHE A 170 3.43 -12.05 -12.33
CA PHE A 170 4.39 -11.37 -11.45
C PHE A 170 5.03 -12.31 -10.43
N THR A 171 6.32 -12.13 -10.16
CA THR A 171 7.11 -13.00 -9.26
C THR A 171 7.74 -12.28 -8.07
N GLY A 172 7.66 -10.95 -8.00
CA GLY A 172 8.15 -10.15 -6.89
C GLY A 172 7.12 -10.03 -5.78
N TRP A 173 6.64 -8.81 -5.49
CA TRP A 173 5.54 -8.60 -4.55
C TRP A 173 4.16 -8.68 -5.23
N GLY A 174 4.11 -8.65 -6.57
CA GLY A 174 2.89 -8.75 -7.35
C GLY A 174 2.44 -7.43 -7.98
N ALA A 175 1.15 -7.17 -7.84
CA ALA A 175 0.47 -6.03 -8.45
C ALA A 175 -0.56 -5.45 -7.48
N ALA A 176 -0.89 -4.19 -7.67
CA ALA A 176 -1.83 -3.47 -6.83
C ALA A 176 -2.65 -2.48 -7.65
N PHE A 177 -3.81 -2.17 -7.11
CA PHE A 177 -4.69 -1.12 -7.57
C PHE A 177 -5.33 -0.46 -6.37
N GLY A 178 -5.77 0.77 -6.53
CA GLY A 178 -6.31 1.55 -5.44
C GLY A 178 -6.30 3.01 -5.83
N PHE A 179 -6.30 3.90 -4.84
CA PHE A 179 -6.38 5.33 -5.07
C PHE A 179 -5.56 6.11 -4.06
N ASP A 180 -5.18 7.31 -4.46
CA ASP A 180 -4.74 8.35 -3.53
C ASP A 180 -5.96 9.16 -3.11
N PHE A 181 -6.03 9.58 -1.86
CA PHE A 181 -7.21 10.31 -1.38
C PHE A 181 -7.32 11.71 -1.99
N SER A 182 -6.20 12.39 -2.22
CA SER A 182 -6.20 13.73 -2.82
C SER A 182 -4.81 14.14 -3.30
N TYR A 183 -4.80 15.14 -4.19
CA TYR A 183 -3.58 15.81 -4.63
C TYR A 183 -3.68 17.32 -4.41
N ALA A 184 -2.55 18.00 -4.24
CA ALA A 184 -2.48 19.44 -4.45
C ALA A 184 -1.16 19.81 -5.13
N MET A 185 -1.28 20.47 -6.28
CA MET A 185 -0.16 20.79 -7.18
C MET A 185 0.58 19.52 -7.65
N GLY A 186 -0.16 18.47 -8.01
CA GLY A 186 0.41 17.19 -8.47
C GLY A 186 1.05 16.32 -7.38
N VAL A 187 1.03 16.76 -6.12
CA VAL A 187 1.61 16.02 -4.98
C VAL A 187 0.51 15.42 -4.13
N ARG A 188 0.64 14.13 -3.78
CA ARG A 188 -0.27 13.42 -2.86
C ARG A 188 -0.38 14.17 -1.54
N ARG A 189 -1.60 14.31 -1.02
CA ARG A 189 -1.85 14.97 0.27
C ARG A 189 -2.39 14.00 1.31
N PRO A 190 -2.00 14.17 2.58
CA PRO A 190 -2.57 13.37 3.65
C PRO A 190 -4.06 13.70 3.77
N ASN A 191 -4.86 12.68 4.02
CA ASN A 191 -6.28 12.79 4.28
C ASN A 191 -6.59 12.30 5.71
N ASP A 192 -7.41 13.06 6.42
CA ASP A 192 -7.97 12.66 7.70
C ASP A 192 -9.17 11.73 7.49
N LEU A 193 -9.09 10.51 8.02
CA LEU A 193 -10.19 9.54 7.96
C LEU A 193 -11.28 9.81 9.02
N GLY A 194 -11.11 10.86 9.84
CA GLY A 194 -12.09 11.36 10.78
C GLY A 194 -12.48 10.34 11.85
N PRO A 195 -13.78 10.18 12.18
CA PRO A 195 -14.22 9.24 13.20
C PRO A 195 -14.22 7.78 12.73
N ALA A 196 -13.91 7.51 11.45
CA ALA A 196 -13.94 6.15 10.92
C ALA A 196 -13.07 5.17 11.72
N LEU A 197 -13.59 3.96 11.84
CA LEU A 197 -12.96 2.82 12.51
C LEU A 197 -12.58 1.71 11.53
N ALA A 198 -13.14 1.72 10.32
CA ALA A 198 -12.90 0.71 9.31
C ALA A 198 -13.12 1.23 7.88
N VAL A 199 -12.61 0.46 6.92
CA VAL A 199 -13.01 0.55 5.51
C VAL A 199 -13.97 -0.61 5.23
N ARG A 200 -15.10 -0.31 4.58
CA ARG A 200 -16.06 -1.29 4.08
C ARG A 200 -16.15 -1.21 2.57
N PHE A 201 -16.20 -2.35 1.90
CA PHE A 201 -16.27 -2.44 0.45
C PHE A 201 -16.81 -3.81 0.05
N TRP A 202 -17.30 -3.92 -1.18
CA TRP A 202 -17.63 -5.20 -1.79
C TRP A 202 -16.43 -5.69 -2.59
N ALA A 203 -16.17 -7.00 -2.54
CA ALA A 203 -15.13 -7.62 -3.34
C ALA A 203 -15.57 -8.97 -3.92
N LYS A 204 -15.07 -9.29 -5.11
CA LYS A 204 -15.07 -10.64 -5.68
C LYS A 204 -13.82 -10.86 -6.52
N ALA A 205 -13.52 -12.11 -6.84
CA ALA A 205 -12.41 -12.48 -7.70
C ALA A 205 -12.81 -13.57 -8.70
N SER A 206 -12.12 -13.66 -9.84
CA SER A 206 -12.38 -14.72 -10.83
C SER A 206 -12.04 -16.12 -10.31
N LYS A 207 -11.23 -16.20 -9.25
CA LYS A 207 -10.98 -17.40 -8.44
C LYS A 207 -10.67 -16.98 -7.00
N ALA A 208 -10.98 -17.85 -6.03
CA ALA A 208 -10.67 -17.59 -4.63
C ALA A 208 -9.18 -17.26 -4.46
N THR A 209 -8.89 -16.13 -3.82
CA THR A 209 -7.52 -15.65 -3.62
C THR A 209 -7.40 -14.86 -2.31
N THR A 210 -6.17 -14.52 -1.94
CA THR A 210 -5.89 -13.61 -0.83
C THR A 210 -5.49 -12.26 -1.38
N VAL A 211 -6.20 -11.22 -0.96
CA VAL A 211 -5.89 -9.83 -1.25
C VAL A 211 -5.45 -9.18 0.05
N ARG A 212 -4.58 -8.18 -0.07
CA ARG A 212 -4.08 -7.43 1.07
C ARG A 212 -4.49 -5.98 0.93
N LEU A 213 -5.22 -5.46 1.93
CA LEU A 213 -5.50 -4.03 2.04
C LEU A 213 -4.25 -3.34 2.62
N GLN A 214 -3.85 -2.21 2.06
CA GLN A 214 -2.72 -1.43 2.55
C GLN A 214 -3.07 0.06 2.63
N LEU A 215 -2.71 0.71 3.73
CA LEU A 215 -2.94 2.14 3.98
C LEU A 215 -1.61 2.84 4.30
N PRO A 216 -0.92 3.41 3.28
CA PRO A 216 0.21 4.30 3.51
C PRO A 216 -0.19 5.55 4.28
N ASN A 217 0.63 5.92 5.26
CA ASN A 217 0.45 7.12 6.06
C ASN A 217 1.78 7.89 6.22
N ALA A 218 1.76 9.02 6.94
CA ALA A 218 2.95 9.85 7.19
C ALA A 218 4.17 9.09 7.74
N ASP A 219 3.98 8.01 8.49
CA ASP A 219 5.08 7.25 9.09
C ASP A 219 5.72 6.25 8.12
N THR A 220 4.99 5.81 7.11
CA THR A 220 5.39 4.64 6.28
C THR A 220 5.57 4.97 4.81
N ASP A 221 5.01 6.08 4.34
CA ASP A 221 5.19 6.61 2.99
C ASP A 221 6.30 7.67 2.94
N ALA A 222 7.13 7.62 1.89
CA ALA A 222 8.22 8.57 1.69
C ALA A 222 7.74 10.03 1.62
N VAL A 223 6.51 10.28 1.14
CA VAL A 223 5.91 11.62 1.10
C VAL A 223 5.73 12.22 2.50
N GLY A 224 5.62 11.38 3.53
CA GLY A 224 5.53 11.81 4.92
C GLY A 224 6.84 12.30 5.53
N GLY A 225 7.99 11.97 4.91
CA GLY A 225 9.30 12.43 5.36
C GLY A 225 9.79 11.87 6.71
N LYS A 226 9.15 10.82 7.24
CA LYS A 226 9.50 10.20 8.54
C LYS A 226 10.27 8.88 8.44
N CYS A 227 10.27 8.26 7.26
CA CYS A 227 11.00 7.03 6.95
C CYS A 227 12.14 7.32 5.96
N THR A 228 13.15 6.45 5.94
CA THR A 228 14.30 6.53 5.03
C THR A 228 14.06 5.69 3.77
N THR A 229 14.97 5.74 2.81
CA THR A 229 14.88 4.91 1.61
C THR A 229 15.43 3.49 1.81
N THR A 230 16.20 3.25 2.87
CA THR A 230 16.90 1.99 3.13
C THR A 230 17.03 1.71 4.64
N GLY A 231 17.29 0.45 4.99
CA GLY A 231 17.53 0.00 6.37
C GLY A 231 16.25 -0.32 7.15
N GLU A 232 16.39 -0.43 8.47
CA GLU A 232 15.27 -0.71 9.39
C GLU A 232 14.25 0.43 9.44
N GLU A 233 14.64 1.64 9.04
CA GLU A 233 13.75 2.80 8.93
C GLU A 233 13.17 2.99 7.53
N ALA A 234 13.35 2.01 6.63
CA ALA A 234 12.90 2.12 5.24
C ALA A 234 11.38 2.32 5.13
N CYS A 235 10.97 3.16 4.20
CA CYS A 235 9.58 3.31 3.79
C CYS A 235 9.04 2.02 3.13
N GLY A 236 7.71 1.90 3.04
CA GLY A 236 7.04 0.77 2.38
C GLY A 236 6.51 -0.31 3.33
N ALA A 237 6.90 -0.26 4.60
CA ALA A 237 6.32 -1.09 5.66
C ALA A 237 4.92 -0.60 6.08
N HIS A 238 4.01 -0.35 5.13
CA HIS A 238 2.72 0.25 5.44
C HIS A 238 1.80 -0.66 6.26
N TRP A 239 0.80 -0.04 6.88
CA TRP A 239 -0.25 -0.71 7.63
C TRP A 239 -1.12 -1.57 6.73
N THR A 240 -1.30 -2.83 7.11
CA THR A 240 -1.92 -3.81 6.21
C THR A 240 -2.75 -4.86 6.91
N LYS A 241 -3.72 -5.42 6.17
CA LYS A 241 -4.52 -6.59 6.55
C LYS A 241 -4.76 -7.46 5.32
N ALA A 242 -4.40 -8.74 5.41
CA ALA A 242 -4.78 -9.73 4.41
C ALA A 242 -6.19 -10.26 4.67
N PHE A 243 -6.94 -10.51 3.61
CA PHE A 243 -8.29 -11.07 3.65
C PHE A 243 -8.54 -11.96 2.43
N LYS A 244 -9.50 -12.88 2.55
CA LYS A 244 -9.89 -13.77 1.46
C LYS A 244 -10.93 -13.08 0.58
N VAL A 245 -10.76 -13.21 -0.73
CA VAL A 245 -11.74 -12.79 -1.75
C VAL A 245 -12.22 -14.03 -2.48
N GLU A 246 -13.53 -14.23 -2.48
CA GLU A 246 -14.18 -15.40 -3.07
C GLU A 246 -14.71 -15.08 -4.48
N THR A 247 -15.31 -16.07 -5.15
CA THR A 247 -15.89 -15.89 -6.49
C THR A 247 -17.26 -15.23 -6.50
N ALA A 248 -17.90 -15.13 -5.33
CA ALA A 248 -19.14 -14.39 -5.14
C ALA A 248 -18.85 -13.03 -4.49
N TRP A 249 -19.64 -12.02 -4.85
CA TRP A 249 -19.63 -10.73 -4.18
C TRP A 249 -19.85 -10.90 -2.68
N LYS A 250 -18.92 -10.38 -1.90
CA LYS A 250 -19.00 -10.36 -0.45
C LYS A 250 -18.59 -8.99 0.06
N GLU A 251 -19.42 -8.43 0.94
CA GLU A 251 -19.05 -7.24 1.69
C GLU A 251 -17.96 -7.60 2.70
N THR A 252 -16.90 -6.82 2.69
CA THR A 252 -15.73 -6.96 3.56
C THR A 252 -15.57 -5.68 4.35
N THR A 253 -15.39 -5.80 5.66
CA THR A 253 -15.03 -4.68 6.54
C THR A 253 -13.67 -4.97 7.14
N VAL A 254 -12.71 -4.07 6.93
CA VAL A 254 -11.37 -4.14 7.52
C VAL A 254 -11.25 -3.04 8.57
N GLN A 255 -11.16 -3.43 9.83
CA GLN A 255 -11.02 -2.47 10.92
C GLN A 255 -9.60 -1.94 10.99
N PHE A 256 -9.44 -0.66 11.31
CA PHE A 256 -8.12 -0.05 11.49
C PHE A 256 -7.35 -0.68 12.65
N ALA A 257 -8.05 -1.18 13.67
CA ALA A 257 -7.47 -1.92 14.78
C ALA A 257 -6.87 -3.28 14.39
N GLU A 258 -7.23 -3.82 13.22
CA GLU A 258 -6.69 -5.08 12.70
C GLU A 258 -5.49 -4.89 11.77
N LEU A 259 -5.16 -3.64 11.43
CA LEU A 259 -4.00 -3.35 10.60
C LEU A 259 -2.73 -3.63 11.40
N ALA A 260 -1.73 -4.18 10.72
CA ALA A 260 -0.40 -4.39 11.27
C ALA A 260 0.67 -4.06 10.22
N GLN A 261 1.90 -3.83 10.68
CA GLN A 261 3.06 -3.71 9.80
C GLN A 261 3.77 -5.08 9.78
N ASP A 262 3.54 -5.87 8.74
CA ASP A 262 4.12 -7.21 8.58
C ASP A 262 5.29 -7.25 7.57
N LEU A 263 5.64 -6.09 7.01
CA LEU A 263 6.68 -5.92 6.01
C LEU A 263 7.96 -5.31 6.63
N PRO A 264 9.15 -5.62 6.07
CA PRO A 264 10.40 -4.97 6.49
C PRO A 264 10.38 -3.46 6.27
N GLY A 265 10.94 -2.70 7.21
CA GLY A 265 11.03 -1.24 7.18
C GLY A 265 10.61 -0.63 8.52
N ARG A 266 10.30 0.67 8.53
CA ARG A 266 9.97 1.43 9.74
C ARG A 266 8.68 0.93 10.38
N HIS A 267 8.73 0.56 11.67
CA HIS A 267 7.55 0.17 12.45
C HIS A 267 7.20 1.22 13.50
N VAL A 268 5.91 1.55 13.64
CA VAL A 268 5.38 2.50 14.62
C VAL A 268 4.23 1.84 15.39
N PRO A 269 4.02 2.18 16.67
CA PRO A 269 3.12 1.41 17.54
C PRO A 269 1.63 1.61 17.22
N THR A 270 1.27 2.66 16.50
CA THR A 270 -0.13 3.06 16.29
C THR A 270 -0.37 3.55 14.88
N PHE A 271 -1.51 3.19 14.30
CA PHE A 271 -1.95 3.69 13.00
C PHE A 271 -2.39 5.15 13.10
N ASP A 272 -1.67 6.05 12.44
CA ASP A 272 -2.05 7.46 12.29
C ASP A 272 -3.09 7.61 11.18
N LYS A 273 -4.37 7.68 11.57
CA LYS A 273 -5.50 7.86 10.66
C LYS A 273 -5.73 9.30 10.18
N GLN A 274 -5.00 10.27 10.74
CA GLN A 274 -5.13 11.68 10.36
C GLN A 274 -4.26 12.03 9.15
N HIS A 275 -3.25 11.21 8.85
CA HIS A 275 -2.30 11.47 7.78
C HIS A 275 -2.17 10.29 6.80
N VAL A 276 -3.30 9.81 6.27
CA VAL A 276 -3.35 8.69 5.32
C VAL A 276 -3.31 9.20 3.89
N TYR A 277 -2.41 8.70 3.06
CA TYR A 277 -2.26 9.18 1.67
C TYR A 277 -3.12 8.41 0.68
N SER A 278 -3.24 7.09 0.89
CA SER A 278 -3.75 6.19 -0.12
C SER A 278 -4.42 4.96 0.49
N LEU A 279 -5.12 4.20 -0.35
CA LEU A 279 -5.63 2.88 -0.03
C LEU A 279 -5.39 1.95 -1.22
N PHE A 280 -4.74 0.81 -0.97
CA PHE A 280 -4.41 -0.17 -2.02
C PHE A 280 -4.95 -1.56 -1.71
N PHE A 281 -5.33 -2.26 -2.77
CA PHE A 281 -5.58 -3.69 -2.81
C PHE A 281 -4.41 -4.36 -3.53
N ILE A 282 -3.61 -5.11 -2.77
CA ILE A 282 -2.42 -5.81 -3.28
C ILE A 282 -2.79 -7.26 -3.57
N ILE A 283 -2.48 -7.68 -4.79
CA ILE A 283 -2.57 -9.05 -5.27
C ILE A 283 -1.14 -9.59 -5.32
N GLY A 284 -0.88 -10.62 -4.52
CA GLY A 284 0.47 -11.19 -4.34
C GLY A 284 1.08 -11.81 -5.61
N PRO A 285 2.31 -12.32 -5.53
CA PRO A 285 2.98 -12.92 -6.66
C PRO A 285 2.34 -14.25 -7.07
N ASN A 286 2.70 -14.71 -8.27
CA ASN A 286 2.27 -15.97 -8.88
C ASN A 286 0.74 -16.11 -8.99
N GLN A 287 0.04 -14.98 -9.04
CA GLN A 287 -1.40 -14.95 -9.27
C GLN A 287 -1.71 -14.82 -10.76
N SER A 288 -2.89 -15.35 -11.12
CA SER A 288 -3.53 -15.12 -12.41
C SER A 288 -5.02 -15.03 -12.13
N VAL A 289 -5.51 -13.81 -11.90
CA VAL A 289 -6.82 -13.53 -11.30
C VAL A 289 -7.31 -12.15 -11.71
N THR A 290 -8.63 -12.00 -11.80
CA THR A 290 -9.31 -10.71 -11.86
C THR A 290 -9.88 -10.43 -10.47
N VAL A 291 -9.60 -9.27 -9.90
CA VAL A 291 -10.20 -8.81 -8.64
C VAL A 291 -11.05 -7.59 -8.96
N GLU A 292 -12.27 -7.58 -8.44
CA GLU A 292 -13.23 -6.49 -8.57
C GLU A 292 -13.59 -5.97 -7.17
N VAL A 293 -13.57 -4.65 -7.01
CA VAL A 293 -13.95 -3.91 -5.80
C VAL A 293 -14.99 -2.86 -6.14
N ASP A 294 -15.90 -2.62 -5.21
CA ASP A 294 -17.08 -1.79 -5.40
C ASP A 294 -17.58 -1.20 -4.05
N ASP A 295 -18.34 -0.11 -4.06
CA ASP A 295 -18.86 0.64 -2.90
C ASP A 295 -17.83 0.85 -1.77
N VAL A 296 -16.69 1.50 -2.05
CA VAL A 296 -15.68 1.76 -1.03
C VAL A 296 -16.16 2.86 -0.10
N ALA A 297 -16.25 2.56 1.20
CA ALA A 297 -16.75 3.48 2.22
C ALA A 297 -15.89 3.44 3.49
N LEU A 298 -15.85 4.58 4.19
CA LEU A 298 -15.41 4.68 5.58
C LEU A 298 -16.62 4.50 6.50
N VAL A 299 -16.43 3.75 7.58
CA VAL A 299 -17.50 3.41 8.54
C VAL A 299 -17.03 3.56 9.99
N HIS A 300 -17.98 3.82 10.90
CA HIS A 300 -17.75 3.98 12.35
C HIS A 300 -18.83 3.29 13.18
#